data_AF-A0A8S8YMN9-F1
#
_entry.id   AF-A0A8S8YMN9-F1
#
_cell.length_a   1.000
_cell.length_b   1.000
_cell.length_c   1.000
_cell.angle_alpha   90.00
_cell.angle_beta   90.00
_cell.angle_gamma   90.00
#
_symmetry.space_group_name_H-M   'P 1'
#
loop_
_entity.id
_entity.type
_entity.pdbx_description
1 polymer ?
#
loop_
_entity_poly.entity_id
_entity_poly.type
_entity_poly.pdbx_seq_one_letter_code
_entity_poly.pdbx_strand_id
1 'polypeptide(L)'
;MSDSSGWIHDSAGIDREKLAWIMDLKNNRRGRISEYADHFEGVTFTKSQPDPSVNGLWAVPVDVALPCATQNELNAEEAQALVDGGCTAVAEGANMPCTPGAVEIFQKNGLLFAPGKASNAGGVATSGLEMSQNSLRMSWTRERVDGELESIMIKIHQKRMKPPRSRYAWQLCCWS
;
A
#
# COMPACT_ATOMS: atom_id res chain seq x y z
N MET A 1 -9.28 5.90 -0.26
CA MET A 1 -9.10 4.89 -1.34
C MET A 1 -9.23 5.59 -2.68
N SER A 2 -8.52 5.17 -3.72
CA SER A 2 -8.47 5.87 -5.02
C SER A 2 -8.69 4.94 -6.22
N ASP A 3 -9.08 5.53 -7.35
CA ASP A 3 -9.00 4.95 -8.68
C ASP A 3 -8.56 6.02 -9.70
N SER A 4 -8.54 5.68 -10.99
CA SER A 4 -8.13 6.63 -12.03
C SER A 4 -9.04 7.86 -12.19
N SER A 5 -10.26 7.82 -11.66
CA SER A 5 -11.22 8.93 -11.72
C SER A 5 -11.14 9.87 -10.53
N GLY A 6 -10.54 9.46 -9.42
CA GLY A 6 -10.43 10.25 -8.20
C GLY A 6 -10.23 9.41 -6.95
N TRP A 7 -10.53 9.98 -5.79
CA TRP A 7 -10.40 9.32 -4.50
C TRP A 7 -11.55 9.65 -3.56
N ILE A 8 -11.79 8.73 -2.64
CA ILE A 8 -12.80 8.85 -1.59
C ILE A 8 -12.14 9.00 -0.22
N HIS A 9 -12.75 9.83 0.61
CA HIS A 9 -12.49 9.95 2.04
C HIS A 9 -13.74 9.56 2.82
N ASP A 10 -13.60 8.56 3.67
CA ASP A 10 -14.65 8.06 4.55
C ASP A 10 -14.13 8.15 5.99
N SER A 11 -14.60 9.16 6.73
CA SER A 11 -14.14 9.42 8.10
C SER A 11 -14.59 8.36 9.10
N ALA A 12 -15.63 7.58 8.77
CA ALA A 12 -16.08 6.45 9.59
C ALA A 12 -15.24 5.18 9.35
N GLY A 13 -14.38 5.19 8.33
CA GLY A 13 -13.59 4.05 7.91
C GLY A 13 -14.36 3.07 7.03
N ILE A 14 -13.61 2.11 6.46
CA ILE A 14 -14.12 1.08 5.56
C ILE A 14 -14.22 -0.22 6.33
N ASP A 15 -15.44 -0.63 6.67
CA ASP A 15 -15.72 -1.92 7.30
C ASP A 15 -15.81 -3.07 6.28
N ARG A 16 -16.16 -4.27 6.74
CA ARG A 16 -16.26 -5.46 5.89
C ARG A 16 -17.36 -5.35 4.83
N GLU A 17 -18.47 -4.68 5.14
CA GLU A 17 -19.60 -4.53 4.23
C GLU A 17 -19.26 -3.54 3.12
N LYS A 18 -18.74 -2.37 3.51
CA LYS A 18 -18.21 -1.35 2.60
C LYS A 18 -17.11 -1.92 1.70
N LEU A 19 -16.19 -2.71 2.26
CA LEU A 19 -15.14 -3.36 1.49
C LEU A 19 -15.69 -4.39 0.50
N ALA A 20 -16.62 -5.26 0.93
CA ALA A 20 -17.26 -6.23 0.05
C ALA A 20 -18.01 -5.55 -1.10
N TRP A 21 -18.68 -4.44 -0.82
CA TRP A 21 -19.35 -3.62 -1.83
C TRP A 21 -18.35 -3.04 -2.84
N ILE A 22 -17.22 -2.49 -2.38
CA ILE A 22 -16.15 -1.99 -3.26
C ILE A 22 -15.59 -3.12 -4.14
N MET A 23 -15.39 -4.31 -3.55
CA MET A 23 -14.90 -5.47 -4.29
C MET A 23 -15.86 -5.89 -5.40
N ASP A 24 -17.17 -5.92 -5.13
CA ASP A 24 -18.18 -6.19 -6.16
C ASP A 24 -18.20 -5.11 -7.24
N LEU A 25 -18.16 -3.84 -6.83
CA LEU A 25 -18.12 -2.69 -7.73
C LEU A 25 -16.94 -2.80 -8.71
N LYS A 26 -15.74 -3.13 -8.22
CA LYS A 26 -14.52 -3.16 -9.04
C LYS A 26 -14.33 -4.45 -9.83
N ASN A 27 -14.66 -5.61 -9.26
CA ASN A 27 -14.39 -6.90 -9.90
C ASN A 27 -15.53 -7.37 -10.80
N ASN A 28 -16.78 -7.10 -10.44
CA ASN A 28 -17.94 -7.62 -11.16
C ASN A 28 -18.60 -6.53 -12.02
N ARG A 29 -18.86 -5.36 -11.43
CA ARG A 29 -19.57 -4.26 -12.11
C ARG A 29 -18.65 -3.38 -12.97
N ARG A 30 -17.35 -3.35 -12.65
CA ARG A 30 -16.32 -2.47 -13.25
C ARG A 30 -16.67 -0.97 -13.14
N GLY A 31 -17.29 -0.59 -12.03
CA GLY A 31 -17.75 0.77 -11.76
C GLY A 31 -16.65 1.74 -11.29
N ARG A 32 -17.04 3.00 -11.08
CA ARG A 32 -16.15 4.08 -10.63
C ARG A 32 -16.26 4.27 -9.13
N ILE A 33 -15.15 4.65 -8.48
CA ILE A 33 -15.13 4.80 -7.02
C ILE A 33 -16.05 5.93 -6.54
N SER A 34 -16.45 6.86 -7.42
CA SER A 34 -17.48 7.85 -7.13
C SER A 34 -18.82 7.22 -6.71
N GLU A 35 -19.19 6.07 -7.26
CA GLU A 35 -20.43 5.37 -6.90
C GLU A 35 -20.45 4.94 -5.43
N TYR A 36 -19.28 4.78 -4.81
CA TYR A 36 -19.19 4.50 -3.37
C TYR A 36 -19.68 5.70 -2.54
N ALA A 37 -19.35 6.92 -2.95
CA ALA A 37 -19.80 8.13 -2.28
C ALA A 37 -21.29 8.41 -2.52
N ASP A 38 -21.85 7.93 -3.64
CA ASP A 38 -23.29 7.97 -3.89
C ASP A 38 -24.06 6.94 -3.04
N HIS A 39 -23.41 5.83 -2.67
CA HIS A 39 -24.05 4.73 -1.95
C HIS A 39 -23.98 4.86 -0.41
N PHE A 40 -22.87 5.39 0.12
CA PHE A 40 -22.65 5.52 1.55
C PHE A 40 -22.67 6.98 2.00
N GLU A 41 -23.37 7.27 3.09
CA GLU A 41 -23.42 8.60 3.67
C GLU A 41 -22.10 8.97 4.37
N GLY A 42 -21.81 10.27 4.45
CA GLY A 42 -20.60 10.79 5.13
C GLY A 42 -19.30 10.61 4.34
N VAL A 43 -19.38 10.21 3.08
CA VAL A 43 -18.22 10.01 2.21
C VAL A 43 -18.05 11.20 1.28
N THR A 44 -16.80 11.67 1.15
CA THR A 44 -16.45 12.70 0.17
C THR A 44 -15.71 12.09 -1.00
N PHE A 45 -16.16 12.32 -2.22
CA PHE A 45 -15.43 12.00 -3.44
C PHE A 45 -14.74 13.25 -4.00
N THR A 46 -13.44 13.14 -4.25
CA THR A 46 -12.63 14.17 -4.90
C THR A 46 -12.18 13.65 -6.26
N LYS A 47 -12.56 14.37 -7.32
CA LYS A 47 -12.18 14.00 -8.69
C LYS A 47 -10.68 14.16 -8.91
N SER A 48 -10.10 13.23 -9.67
CA SER A 48 -8.70 13.30 -10.10
C SER A 48 -8.49 14.52 -11.00
N GLN A 49 -7.34 15.17 -10.84
CA GLN A 49 -6.91 16.29 -11.66
C GLN A 49 -5.91 15.82 -12.73
N PRO A 50 -5.84 16.48 -13.90
CA PRO A 50 -4.87 16.13 -14.92
C PRO A 50 -3.44 16.34 -14.43
N ASP A 51 -2.54 15.46 -14.84
CA ASP A 51 -1.10 15.56 -14.58
C ASP A 51 -0.50 16.76 -15.37
N PRO A 52 0.33 17.64 -14.77
CA PRO A 52 0.81 17.62 -13.39
C PRO A 52 -0.13 18.35 -12.42
N SER A 53 -0.59 17.62 -11.40
CA SER A 53 -1.31 18.17 -10.26
C SER A 53 -0.95 17.42 -8.99
N VAL A 54 -0.90 18.15 -7.87
CA VAL A 54 -0.67 17.55 -6.54
C VAL A 54 -1.93 16.81 -6.12
N ASN A 55 -1.81 15.53 -5.78
CA ASN A 55 -2.94 14.75 -5.34
C ASN A 55 -3.28 15.09 -3.88
N GLY A 56 -4.41 15.77 -3.68
CA GLY A 56 -4.92 16.14 -2.36
C GLY A 56 -5.20 14.96 -1.42
N LEU A 57 -5.20 13.73 -1.93
CA LEU A 57 -5.28 12.50 -1.14
C LEU A 57 -4.19 12.46 -0.05
N TRP A 58 -2.97 12.86 -0.39
CA TRP A 58 -1.81 12.79 0.50
C TRP A 58 -1.77 13.91 1.54
N ALA A 59 -2.61 14.93 1.39
CA ALA A 59 -2.77 16.00 2.36
C ALA A 59 -3.76 15.65 3.49
N VAL A 60 -4.44 14.50 3.41
CA VAL A 60 -5.32 14.03 4.49
C VAL A 60 -4.45 13.53 5.64
N PRO A 61 -4.63 14.04 6.88
CA PRO A 61 -3.88 13.56 8.04
C PRO A 61 -4.13 12.08 8.29
N VAL A 62 -3.06 11.28 8.29
CA VAL A 62 -3.09 9.83 8.51
C VAL A 62 -1.86 9.40 9.30
N ASP A 63 -1.99 8.35 10.11
CA ASP A 63 -0.85 7.76 10.81
C ASP A 63 0.00 6.87 9.89
N VAL A 64 -0.65 6.22 8.92
CA VAL A 64 -0.03 5.24 8.00
C VAL A 64 -0.51 5.47 6.58
N ALA A 65 0.44 5.57 5.63
CA ALA A 65 0.15 5.68 4.20
C ALA A 65 0.55 4.40 3.45
N LEU A 66 -0.35 3.91 2.58
CA LEU A 66 -0.16 2.70 1.78
C LEU A 66 -0.31 3.01 0.28
N PRO A 67 0.76 3.50 -0.38
CA PRO A 67 0.73 3.72 -1.81
C PRO A 67 0.72 2.41 -2.61
N CYS A 68 -0.35 2.18 -3.36
CA CYS A 68 -0.70 0.90 -3.97
C CYS A 68 -1.24 1.00 -5.40
N ALA A 69 -1.33 2.17 -6.05
CA ALA A 69 -1.99 2.28 -7.36
C ALA A 69 -1.01 2.19 -8.53
N THR A 70 -0.06 3.11 -8.64
CA THR A 70 0.88 3.17 -9.79
C THR A 70 2.31 3.53 -9.38
N GLN A 71 3.25 3.34 -10.30
CA GLN A 71 4.63 3.81 -10.14
C GLN A 71 4.67 5.35 -10.09
N ASN A 72 5.52 5.92 -9.23
CA ASN A 72 5.69 7.36 -9.04
C ASN A 72 4.40 8.14 -8.68
N GLU A 73 3.44 7.50 -8.02
CA GLU A 73 2.20 8.16 -7.57
C GLU A 73 2.35 9.09 -6.36
N LEU A 74 3.53 9.07 -5.73
CA LEU A 74 3.85 9.87 -4.55
C LEU A 74 5.17 10.64 -4.76
N ASN A 75 5.04 11.95 -4.94
CA ASN A 75 6.14 12.88 -5.18
C ASN A 75 6.64 13.57 -3.89
N ALA A 76 7.68 14.40 -4.00
CA ALA A 76 8.29 15.06 -2.85
C ALA A 76 7.35 16.04 -2.12
N GLU A 77 6.51 16.77 -2.86
CA GLU A 77 5.56 17.72 -2.26
C GLU A 77 4.47 16.98 -1.46
N GLU A 78 3.99 15.86 -2.02
CA GLU A 78 3.01 14.98 -1.38
C GLU A 78 3.59 14.25 -0.16
N ALA A 79 4.87 13.87 -0.23
CA ALA A 79 5.59 13.31 0.91
C ALA A 79 5.72 14.32 2.05
N GLN A 80 6.00 15.60 1.75
CA GLN A 80 6.05 16.65 2.76
C GLN A 80 4.67 16.87 3.39
N ALA A 81 3.60 16.87 2.60
CA ALA A 81 2.24 16.98 3.11
C ALA A 81 1.89 15.84 4.10
N LEU A 82 2.31 14.60 3.82
CA LEU A 82 2.14 13.48 4.73
C LEU A 82 2.91 13.65 6.04
N VAL A 83 4.15 14.13 5.97
CA VAL A 83 4.96 14.42 7.16
C VAL A 83 4.30 15.51 8.01
N ASP A 84 3.87 16.60 7.38
CA ASP A 84 3.21 17.73 8.05
C ASP A 84 1.85 17.31 8.66
N GLY A 85 1.18 16.34 8.02
CA GLY A 85 -0.05 15.70 8.51
C GLY A 85 0.15 14.70 9.66
N GLY A 86 1.39 14.46 10.10
CA GLY A 86 1.69 13.59 11.25
C GLY A 86 1.89 12.10 10.91
N CYS A 87 2.11 11.76 9.65
CA CYS A 87 2.33 10.38 9.23
C CYS A 87 3.57 9.77 9.91
N THR A 88 3.42 8.53 10.39
CA THR A 88 4.48 7.82 11.12
C THR A 88 5.09 6.68 10.30
N ALA A 89 4.33 6.11 9.37
CA ALA A 89 4.75 4.97 8.57
C ALA A 89 4.23 5.02 7.13
N VAL A 90 5.08 4.62 6.19
CA VAL A 90 4.75 4.48 4.77
C VAL A 90 5.18 3.09 4.31
N ALA A 91 4.27 2.32 3.72
CA ALA A 91 4.58 1.00 3.17
C ALA A 91 4.13 0.88 1.72
N GLU A 92 5.09 0.64 0.83
CA GLU A 92 4.81 0.57 -0.60
C GLU A 92 4.11 -0.75 -0.97
N GLY A 93 2.91 -0.68 -1.51
CA GLY A 93 2.19 -1.83 -2.07
C GLY A 93 2.38 -1.99 -3.58
N ALA A 94 2.54 -0.88 -4.32
CA ALA A 94 2.82 -0.91 -5.76
C ALA A 94 4.32 -1.15 -6.05
N ASN A 95 4.68 -1.27 -7.33
CA ASN A 95 6.07 -1.35 -7.76
C ASN A 95 6.65 0.07 -7.90
N MET A 96 7.48 0.48 -6.92
CA MET A 96 8.10 1.82 -6.85
C MET A 96 7.09 3.00 -6.92
N PRO A 97 6.09 3.06 -6.02
CA PRO A 97 5.14 4.17 -6.02
C PRO A 97 5.76 5.49 -5.56
N CYS A 98 6.76 5.46 -4.66
CA CYS A 98 7.38 6.68 -4.15
C CYS A 98 8.55 7.11 -5.05
N THR A 99 8.58 8.39 -5.40
CA THR A 99 9.74 8.97 -6.08
C THR A 99 10.96 9.01 -5.15
N PRO A 100 12.20 9.05 -5.67
CA PRO A 100 13.40 9.17 -4.83
C PRO A 100 13.34 10.37 -3.86
N GLY A 101 12.84 11.52 -4.32
CA GLY A 101 12.66 12.71 -3.48
C GLY A 101 11.64 12.51 -2.35
N ALA A 102 10.56 11.78 -2.60
CA ALA A 102 9.62 11.41 -1.54
C ALA A 102 10.28 10.55 -0.46
N VAL A 103 11.09 9.56 -0.86
CA VAL A 103 11.76 8.69 0.10
C VAL A 103 12.80 9.45 0.93
N GLU A 104 13.55 10.37 0.32
CA GLU A 104 14.48 11.23 1.06
C GLU A 104 13.77 12.04 2.15
N ILE A 105 12.57 12.57 1.87
CA ILE A 105 11.75 13.29 2.84
C ILE A 105 11.31 12.37 3.98
N PHE A 106 10.82 11.17 3.68
CA PHE A 106 10.42 10.21 4.71
C PHE A 106 11.60 9.85 5.63
N GLN A 107 12.78 9.63 5.06
CA GLN A 107 13.98 9.33 5.84
C GLN A 107 14.46 10.48 6.70
N LYS A 108 14.51 11.68 6.13
CA LYS A 108 14.95 12.89 6.82
C LYS A 108 14.06 13.21 8.03
N ASN A 109 12.77 12.92 7.93
CA ASN A 109 11.79 13.14 9.00
C ASN A 109 11.59 11.92 9.91
N GLY A 110 12.33 10.82 9.70
CA GLY A 110 12.34 9.66 10.58
C GLY A 110 11.09 8.76 10.50
N LEU A 111 10.36 8.80 9.38
CA LEU A 111 9.21 7.93 9.16
C LEU A 111 9.66 6.48 8.97
N LEU A 112 8.84 5.54 9.44
CA LEU A 112 9.03 4.12 9.20
C LEU A 112 8.71 3.82 7.73
N PHE A 113 9.72 3.55 6.92
CA PHE A 113 9.54 3.28 5.49
C PHE A 113 9.76 1.80 5.16
N ALA A 114 8.71 1.13 4.66
CA ALA A 114 8.76 -0.23 4.14
C ALA A 114 8.83 -0.21 2.61
N PRO A 115 9.96 -0.60 2.00
CA PRO A 115 10.14 -0.58 0.56
C PRO A 115 9.34 -1.69 -0.13
N GLY A 116 8.84 -1.40 -1.34
CA GLY A 116 7.93 -2.27 -2.09
C GLY A 116 8.47 -3.68 -2.26
N LYS A 117 9.77 -3.79 -2.59
CA LYS A 117 10.49 -5.08 -2.72
C LYS A 117 10.38 -6.00 -1.49
N ALA A 118 10.04 -5.48 -0.32
CA ALA A 118 9.79 -6.25 0.89
C ALA A 118 8.28 -6.30 1.24
N SER A 119 7.58 -5.17 1.22
CA SER A 119 6.17 -5.08 1.63
C SER A 119 5.18 -5.70 0.64
N ASN A 120 5.47 -5.67 -0.67
CA ASN A 120 4.62 -6.26 -1.70
C ASN A 120 5.03 -7.69 -2.11
N ALA A 121 6.07 -8.25 -1.46
CA ALA A 121 6.61 -9.58 -1.76
C ALA A 121 5.61 -10.73 -1.51
N GLY A 122 4.50 -10.45 -0.82
CA GLY A 122 3.44 -11.42 -0.54
C GLY A 122 2.88 -12.08 -1.81
N GLY A 123 2.69 -11.32 -2.90
CA GLY A 123 2.18 -11.88 -4.16
C GLY A 123 3.15 -12.91 -4.77
N VAL A 124 4.44 -12.61 -4.78
CA VAL A 124 5.48 -13.52 -5.27
C VAL A 124 5.60 -14.75 -4.35
N ALA A 125 5.50 -14.55 -3.04
CA ALA A 125 5.50 -15.64 -2.07
C ALA A 125 4.32 -16.59 -2.31
N THR A 126 3.10 -16.07 -2.48
CA THR A 126 1.92 -16.89 -2.77
C THR A 126 2.03 -17.65 -4.09
N SER A 127 2.64 -17.06 -5.14
CA SER A 127 2.91 -17.79 -6.38
C SER A 127 3.91 -18.94 -6.18
N GLY A 128 4.93 -18.76 -5.32
CA GLY A 128 5.86 -19.83 -4.95
C GLY A 128 5.17 -20.96 -4.17
N LEU A 129 4.20 -20.62 -3.30
CA LEU A 129 3.36 -21.60 -2.62
C LEU A 129 2.45 -22.35 -3.59
N GLU A 130 1.87 -21.67 -4.58
CA GLU A 130 1.09 -22.30 -5.65
C GLU A 130 1.93 -23.32 -6.45
N MET A 131 3.14 -22.93 -6.85
CA MET A 131 4.08 -23.83 -7.53
C MET A 131 4.42 -25.07 -6.67
N SER A 132 4.61 -24.88 -5.36
CA SER A 132 4.89 -25.97 -4.42
C SER A 132 3.71 -26.95 -4.30
N GLN A 133 2.49 -26.42 -4.20
CA GLN A 133 1.27 -27.23 -4.19
C GLN A 133 1.10 -28.05 -5.48
N ASN A 134 1.38 -27.41 -6.63
CA ASN A 134 1.33 -28.07 -7.94
C ASN A 134 2.35 -29.21 -8.06
N SER A 135 3.59 -29.00 -7.60
CA SER A 135 4.62 -30.05 -7.59
C SER A 135 4.27 -31.21 -6.65
N LEU A 136 3.67 -30.93 -5.50
CA LEU A 136 3.24 -31.94 -4.53
C LEU A 136 1.91 -32.61 -4.89
N ARG A 137 1.18 -32.08 -5.89
CA ARG A 137 -0.19 -32.47 -6.25
C ARG A 137 -1.14 -32.48 -5.04
N MET A 138 -0.94 -31.53 -4.14
CA MET A 138 -1.74 -31.39 -2.92
C MET A 138 -2.20 -29.95 -2.79
N SER A 139 -3.51 -29.77 -2.69
CA SER A 139 -4.10 -28.48 -2.33
C SER A 139 -4.01 -28.29 -0.82
N TRP A 140 -3.60 -27.11 -0.40
CA TRP A 140 -3.60 -26.73 1.01
C TRP A 140 -4.88 -25.99 1.36
N THR A 141 -5.24 -26.00 2.64
CA THR A 141 -6.35 -25.17 3.13
C THR A 141 -5.94 -23.70 3.16
N ARG A 142 -6.91 -22.80 3.19
CA ARG A 142 -6.67 -21.35 3.26
C ARG A 142 -5.82 -20.99 4.47
N GLU A 143 -6.11 -21.60 5.61
CA GLU A 143 -5.43 -21.35 6.89
C GLU A 143 -3.96 -21.74 6.81
N ARG A 144 -3.64 -22.84 6.11
CA ARG A 144 -2.26 -23.27 5.89
C ARG A 144 -1.52 -22.31 4.98
N VAL A 145 -2.12 -21.88 3.87
CA VAL A 145 -1.50 -20.92 2.96
C VAL A 145 -1.25 -19.58 3.67
N ASP A 146 -2.20 -19.12 4.46
CA ASP A 146 -2.11 -17.88 5.23
C ASP A 146 -0.99 -17.94 6.28
N GLY A 147 -0.90 -19.05 7.03
CA GLY A 147 0.17 -19.25 8.01
C GLY A 147 1.57 -19.35 7.40
N GLU A 148 1.70 -19.98 6.22
CA GLU A 148 2.97 -19.99 5.48
C GLU A 148 3.33 -18.59 4.96
N LEU A 149 2.36 -17.85 4.43
CA LEU A 149 2.55 -16.47 3.97
C LEU A 149 3.00 -15.55 5.11
N GLU A 150 2.34 -15.62 6.27
CA GLU A 150 2.71 -14.87 7.47
C GLU A 150 4.16 -15.18 7.89
N SER A 151 4.52 -16.46 7.94
CA SER A 151 5.89 -16.91 8.26
C SER A 151 6.93 -16.34 7.29
N ILE A 152 6.62 -16.32 5.98
CA ILE A 152 7.49 -15.74 4.96
C ILE A 152 7.65 -14.23 5.19
N MET A 153 6.55 -13.50 5.40
CA MET A 153 6.59 -12.05 5.62
C MET A 153 7.36 -11.68 6.90
N ILE A 154 7.19 -12.44 7.99
CA ILE A 154 7.98 -12.29 9.23
C ILE A 154 9.47 -12.52 8.94
N LYS A 155 9.83 -13.57 8.19
CA LYS A 155 11.23 -13.84 7.84
C LYS A 155 11.84 -12.72 6.99
N ILE A 156 11.09 -12.18 6.03
CA ILE A 156 11.52 -11.02 5.22
C ILE A 156 11.77 -9.82 6.14
N HIS A 157 10.83 -9.53 7.03
CA HIS A 157 10.93 -8.44 7.99
C HIS A 157 12.15 -8.60 8.92
N GLN A 158 12.34 -9.78 9.51
CA GLN A 158 13.48 -10.09 10.39
C GLN A 158 14.83 -10.03 9.67
N LYS A 159 14.91 -10.50 8.42
CA LYS A 159 16.13 -10.43 7.60
C LYS A 159 16.53 -8.97 7.34
N ARG A 160 15.55 -8.07 7.24
CA ARG A 160 15.73 -6.63 7.06
C ARG A 160 16.02 -5.87 8.36
N MET A 161 15.60 -6.42 9.51
CA MET A 161 15.90 -5.86 10.85
C MET A 161 17.30 -6.20 11.40
N LYS A 162 18.04 -7.14 10.80
CA LYS A 162 19.44 -7.37 11.21
C LYS A 162 20.29 -6.12 10.92
N PRO A 163 21.11 -5.65 11.88
CA PRO A 163 21.60 -4.27 11.86
C PRO A 163 22.76 -4.06 10.89
N PRO A 164 22.69 -3.02 10.04
CA PRO A 164 23.84 -2.20 9.70
C PRO A 164 23.76 -0.87 10.48
N ARG A 165 24.35 -0.81 11.69
CA ARG A 165 24.74 0.39 12.50
C ARG A 165 23.82 1.63 12.62
N SER A 166 22.67 1.74 11.96
CA SER A 166 21.77 2.89 11.99
C SER A 166 20.33 2.47 11.67
N ARG A 167 19.35 3.27 12.08
CA ARG A 167 17.90 3.05 11.88
C ARG A 167 17.46 3.02 10.39
N TYR A 168 18.38 3.14 9.44
CA TYR A 168 18.12 3.40 8.00
C TYR A 168 18.34 2.18 7.08
N ALA A 169 18.34 0.97 7.63
CA ALA A 169 18.76 -0.25 6.93
C ALA A 169 17.79 -0.82 5.87
N TRP A 170 16.53 -0.39 5.87
CA TRP A 170 15.48 -1.00 5.05
C TRP A 170 15.71 -0.85 3.54
N GLN A 171 16.31 0.26 3.10
CA GLN A 171 16.43 0.58 1.68
C GLN A 171 17.68 -0.01 0.99
N LEU A 172 18.84 0.01 1.66
CA LEU A 172 20.13 -0.41 1.08
C LEU A 172 20.18 -1.91 0.75
N CYS A 173 19.55 -2.74 1.58
CA CYS A 173 19.57 -4.19 1.39
C CYS A 173 18.59 -4.67 0.30
N CYS A 174 17.64 -3.83 -0.14
CA CYS A 174 16.67 -4.17 -1.20
C CYS A 174 17.29 -4.05 -2.61
N TRP A 175 18.46 -3.45 -2.72
CA TRP A 175 19.19 -3.19 -3.97
C TRP A 175 20.47 -4.02 -4.11
N SER A 176 20.81 -4.82 -3.10
CA SER A 176 21.95 -5.76 -3.08
C SER A 176 21.45 -7.21 -3.03
#